data_AF-A0A942JIB5-F1
#
_entry.id   AF-A0A942JIB5-F1
#
_cell.length_a   1.000
_cell.length_b   1.000
_cell.length_c   1.000
_cell.angle_alpha   90.00
_cell.angle_beta   90.00
_cell.angle_gamma   90.00
#
_symmetry.space_group_name_H-M   'P 1'
#
loop_
_entity.id
_entity.type
_entity.pdbx_description
1 polymer ?
#
loop_
_entity_poly.entity_id
_entity_poly.type
_entity_poly.pdbx_seq_one_letter_code
_entity_poly.pdbx_strand_id
1 'polypeptide(L)'
;MLAAAEPSPHNPALYVAVWTGMRRGEIYGLRWQDVDLDTRRIYVRQSIQYDATVGIYFKEPKTKSGRRSVAITQADAEVLRKHSLRQAQHRMKLGGFEKDGGLYK
;
A
#
# COMPACT_ATOMS: atom_id res chain seq x y z
N MET A 1 1.55 24.30 -19.65
CA MET A 1 0.45 23.78 -20.50
C MET A 1 0.24 22.31 -20.15
N LEU A 2 -0.93 21.95 -19.62
CA LEU A 2 -1.36 20.55 -19.41
C LEU A 2 -1.56 19.92 -20.80
N ALA A 3 -0.61 19.08 -21.24
CA ALA A 3 -0.82 18.20 -22.37
C ALA A 3 -1.22 16.83 -21.84
N ALA A 4 -2.50 16.51 -22.02
CA ALA A 4 -3.06 15.17 -22.16
C ALA A 4 -2.45 14.09 -21.26
N ALA A 5 -2.92 14.05 -20.01
CA ALA A 5 -2.94 12.81 -19.26
C ALA A 5 -3.91 11.86 -19.98
N GLU A 6 -3.38 11.03 -20.88
CA GLU A 6 -4.05 9.77 -21.17
C GLU A 6 -4.29 9.06 -19.82
N PRO A 7 -5.44 8.38 -19.63
CA PRO A 7 -5.69 7.60 -18.43
C PRO A 7 -4.79 6.35 -18.43
N SER A 8 -3.50 6.57 -18.19
CA SER A 8 -2.50 5.57 -17.85
C SER A 8 -2.89 4.95 -16.51
N PRO A 9 -2.71 3.64 -16.28
CA PRO A 9 -3.11 2.95 -15.07
C PRO A 9 -2.45 3.59 -13.86
N HIS A 10 -3.14 4.56 -13.26
CA HIS A 10 -2.62 5.36 -12.16
C HIS A 10 -2.08 4.39 -11.12
N ASN A 11 -0.77 4.49 -10.84
CA ASN A 11 -0.11 3.67 -9.84
C ASN A 11 -0.96 3.79 -8.56
N PRO A 12 -1.65 2.72 -8.11
CA PRO A 12 -2.58 2.80 -7.00
C PRO A 12 -1.90 3.32 -5.74
N ALA A 13 -0.58 3.11 -5.62
CA ALA A 13 0.26 3.69 -4.60
C ALA A 13 0.31 5.23 -4.67
N LEU A 14 0.42 5.82 -5.86
CA LEU A 14 0.43 7.27 -6.06
C LEU A 14 -0.95 7.88 -5.78
N TYR A 15 -2.01 7.19 -6.20
CA TYR A 15 -3.39 7.59 -5.90
C TYR A 15 -3.62 7.62 -4.38
N VAL A 16 -3.28 6.53 -3.69
CA VAL A 16 -3.36 6.47 -2.22
C VAL A 16 -2.46 7.55 -1.61
N ALA A 17 -1.25 7.80 -2.12
CA ALA A 17 -0.35 8.84 -1.60
C ALA A 17 -1.00 10.22 -1.57
N VAL A 18 -1.61 10.61 -2.70
CA VAL A 18 -2.21 11.93 -2.87
C VAL A 18 -3.43 12.09 -1.96
N TRP A 19 -4.29 11.07 -1.88
CA TRP A 19 -5.53 11.16 -1.11
C TRP A 19 -5.35 10.98 0.40
N THR A 20 -4.35 10.23 0.83
CA THR A 20 -4.17 9.86 2.25
C THR A 20 -3.09 10.65 2.98
N GLY A 21 -2.22 11.36 2.26
CA GLY A 21 -1.03 12.00 2.84
C GLY A 21 -0.07 10.99 3.49
N MET A 22 -0.12 9.73 3.06
CA MET A 22 0.80 8.68 3.52
C MET A 22 2.18 8.90 2.90
N ARG A 23 3.22 8.64 3.70
CA ARG A 23 4.59 8.69 3.19
C ARG A 23 4.86 7.50 2.29
N ARG A 24 5.76 7.64 1.32
CA ARG A 24 6.15 6.58 0.38
C ARG A 24 6.43 5.22 1.07
N GLY A 25 7.17 5.23 2.18
CA GLY A 25 7.46 4.01 2.95
C GLY A 25 6.23 3.38 3.59
N GLU A 26 5.26 4.18 4.04
CA GLU A 26 3.98 3.70 4.60
C GLU A 26 3.12 3.03 3.52
N ILE A 27 3.14 3.56 2.30
CA ILE A 27 2.38 3.02 1.17
C ILE A 27 2.95 1.68 0.73
N TYR A 28 4.28 1.59 0.59
CA TYR A 28 4.93 0.31 0.26
C TYR A 28 4.88 -0.71 1.41
N GLY A 29 4.76 -0.24 2.66
CA GLY A 29 4.54 -1.09 3.82
C GLY A 29 3.08 -1.49 4.06
N LEU A 30 2.12 -0.97 3.28
CA LEU A 30 0.71 -1.22 3.52
C LEU A 30 0.34 -2.68 3.18
N ARG A 31 -0.35 -3.34 4.10
CA ARG A 31 -0.87 -4.70 3.91
C ARG A 31 -2.39 -4.67 3.74
N TRP A 32 -2.94 -5.63 3.01
CA TRP A 32 -4.40 -5.76 2.84
C TRP A 32 -5.15 -5.91 4.16
N GLN A 33 -4.57 -6.58 5.16
CA GLN A 33 -5.16 -6.70 6.51
C GLN A 33 -5.27 -5.38 7.27
N ASP A 34 -4.56 -4.34 6.82
CA ASP A 34 -4.58 -3.00 7.41
C ASP A 34 -5.51 -2.05 6.62
N VAL A 35 -6.30 -2.56 5.66
CA VAL A 35 -7.24 -1.82 4.83
C VAL A 35 -8.65 -2.38 5.03
N ASP A 36 -9.53 -1.57 5.64
CA ASP A 36 -10.95 -1.88 5.77
C ASP A 36 -11.74 -1.07 4.75
N LEU A 37 -12.17 -1.75 3.69
CA LEU A 37 -12.91 -1.14 2.57
C LEU A 37 -14.39 -0.95 2.88
N ASP A 38 -14.91 -1.62 3.91
CA ASP A 38 -16.32 -1.55 4.28
C ASP A 38 -16.55 -0.37 5.24
N THR A 39 -15.66 -0.18 6.20
CA THR A 39 -15.64 1.02 7.05
C THR A 39 -14.89 2.19 6.42
N ARG A 40 -14.26 1.99 5.25
CA ARG A 40 -13.49 2.98 4.48
C ARG A 40 -12.35 3.60 5.30
N ARG A 41 -11.54 2.76 5.92
CA ARG A 41 -10.37 3.16 6.73
C ARG A 41 -9.12 2.39 6.34
N ILE A 42 -8.02 3.13 6.25
CA ILE A 42 -6.67 2.57 6.14
C ILE A 42 -5.94 2.78 7.47
N TYR A 43 -5.34 1.73 8.01
CA TYR A 43 -4.57 1.78 9.25
C TYR A 43 -3.07 1.82 8.92
N VAL A 44 -2.41 2.93 9.23
CA VAL A 44 -0.97 3.05 9.03
C VAL A 44 -0.25 2.37 10.18
N ARG A 45 0.21 1.14 9.97
CA ARG A 45 0.83 0.30 11.01
C ARG A 45 2.32 0.02 10.83
N GLN A 46 2.87 0.26 9.63
CA GLN A 46 4.29 0.08 9.36
C GLN A 46 4.73 0.92 8.17
N SER A 47 6.04 1.08 8.02
CA SER A 47 6.69 1.67 6.86
C SER A 47 7.88 0.83 6.43
N ILE A 48 8.10 0.74 5.12
CA ILE A 48 9.34 0.22 4.55
C ILE A 48 10.42 1.31 4.60
N GLN A 49 11.62 0.91 5.01
CA GLN A 49 12.85 1.71 4.97
C GLN A 49 13.95 0.89 4.30
N TYR A 50 14.98 1.58 3.81
CA TYR A 50 16.18 0.98 3.24
C TYR A 50 17.39 1.48 4.02
N ASP A 51 18.28 0.58 4.36
CA ASP A 51 19.61 0.85 4.90
C ASP A 51 20.65 0.08 4.07
N ALA A 52 21.80 0.68 3.84
CA ALA A 52 22.83 0.08 2.98
C ALA A 52 23.44 -1.21 3.57
N THR A 53 23.33 -1.40 4.88
CA THR A 53 23.94 -2.52 5.62
C THR A 53 22.97 -3.69 5.76
N VAL A 54 21.69 -3.41 5.99
CA VAL A 54 20.65 -4.44 6.27
C VAL A 54 19.58 -4.54 5.17
N GLY A 55 19.68 -3.74 4.12
CA GLY A 55 18.74 -3.77 3.00
C GLY A 55 17.37 -3.19 3.35
N ILE A 56 16.31 -3.76 2.79
CA ILE A 56 14.94 -3.31 3.01
C ILE A 56 14.43 -3.90 4.33
N TYR A 57 13.90 -3.05 5.21
CA TYR A 57 13.32 -3.49 6.47
C TYR A 57 12.03 -2.75 6.81
N PHE A 58 11.18 -3.39 7.61
CA PHE A 58 9.93 -2.81 8.09
C PHE A 58 10.15 -2.14 9.45
N LYS A 59 9.48 -1.01 9.63
CA LYS A 59 9.53 -0.24 10.87
C LYS A 59 8.12 0.13 11.31
N GLU A 60 7.78 -0.25 12.53
CA GLU A 60 6.56 0.22 13.16
C GLU A 60 6.66 1.72 13.49
N PRO A 61 5.55 2.47 13.45
CA PRO A 61 5.52 3.83 13.93
C PRO A 61 5.97 3.88 15.39
N LYS A 62 6.98 4.70 15.67
CA LYS A 62 7.61 4.81 17.00
C LYS A 62 6.66 5.28 18.11
N THR A 63 5.49 5.81 17.78
CA THR A 63 4.56 6.45 18.72
C THR A 63 3.10 6.06 18.44
N LYS A 64 2.23 6.14 19.46
CA LYS A 64 0.77 6.01 19.30
C LYS A 64 0.21 6.98 18.24
N SER A 65 0.76 8.19 18.14
CA SER A 65 0.39 9.17 17.12
C SER A 65 0.76 8.75 15.68
N GLY A 66 1.76 7.88 15.51
CA GLY A 66 2.11 7.31 14.23
C GLY A 66 1.18 6.17 13.77
N ARG A 67 0.48 5.52 14.72
CA ARG A 67 -0.60 4.56 14.43
C ARG A 67 -1.90 5.33 14.19
N ARG A 68 -2.01 5.94 13.02
CA ARG A 68 -3.20 6.69 12.58
C ARG A 68 -4.10 5.84 11.70
N SER A 69 -5.38 6.19 11.68
CA SER A 69 -6.29 5.75 10.62
C SER A 69 -6.52 6.90 9.65
N VAL A 70 -6.58 6.58 8.37
CA VAL A 70 -6.93 7.52 7.30
C VAL A 70 -8.28 7.12 6.75
N ALA A 71 -9.24 8.04 6.78
CA ALA A 71 -10.53 7.84 6.13
C ALA A 71 -10.34 7.95 4.62
N ILE A 72 -10.99 7.08 3.86
CA ILE A 72 -10.98 7.11 2.40
C ILE A 72 -12.41 7.31 1.87
N THR A 73 -12.54 7.82 0.66
CA THR A 73 -13.84 7.96 0.01
C THR A 73 -14.34 6.62 -0.52
N GLN A 74 -15.62 6.56 -0.91
CA GLN A 74 -16.18 5.38 -1.57
C GLN A 74 -15.46 5.07 -2.89
N ALA A 75 -15.13 6.11 -3.67
CA ALA A 75 -14.40 5.97 -4.92
C ALA A 75 -13.01 5.35 -4.70
N ASP A 76 -12.30 5.77 -3.65
CA ASP A 76 -11.00 5.21 -3.27
C ASP A 76 -11.11 3.73 -2.93
N ALA A 77 -12.15 3.36 -2.16
CA ALA A 77 -12.39 1.97 -1.80
C ALA A 77 -12.64 1.08 -3.02
N GLU A 78 -13.37 1.57 -4.02
CA GLU A 78 -13.61 0.85 -5.27
C GLU A 78 -12.34 0.70 -6.11
N VAL A 79 -11.49 1.73 -6.17
CA VAL A 79 -10.17 1.65 -6.81
C VAL A 79 -9.29 0.61 -6.13
N LEU A 80 -9.29 0.58 -4.79
CA LEU A 80 -8.55 -0.40 -4.00
C LEU A 80 -9.10 -1.83 -4.18
N ARG A 81 -10.43 -2.02 -4.25
CA ARG A 81 -11.04 -3.33 -4.57
C ARG A 81 -10.55 -3.84 -5.93
N LYS A 82 -10.62 -3.00 -6.97
CA LYS A 82 -10.12 -3.33 -8.31
C LYS A 82 -8.62 -3.64 -8.31
N HIS A 83 -7.84 -2.96 -7.48
CA HIS A 83 -6.41 -3.24 -7.35
C HIS A 83 -6.15 -4.59 -6.66
N SER A 84 -6.87 -4.90 -5.57
CA SER A 84 -6.75 -6.18 -4.85
C SER A 84 -7.01 -7.36 -5.76
N LEU A 85 -8.09 -7.28 -6.56
CA LEU A 85 -8.44 -8.33 -7.52
C LEU A 85 -7.32 -8.54 -8.55
N ARG A 86 -6.77 -7.46 -9.11
CA ARG A 86 -5.63 -7.53 -10.05
C ARG A 86 -4.39 -8.16 -9.40
N GLN A 87 -4.09 -7.82 -8.15
CA GLN A 87 -2.97 -8.43 -7.42
C GLN A 87 -3.20 -9.93 -7.20
N ALA A 88 -4.41 -10.34 -6.81
CA ALA A 88 -4.76 -11.74 -6.62
C ALA A 88 -4.63 -12.53 -7.94
N GLN A 89 -5.13 -11.96 -9.04
CA GLN A 89 -4.98 -12.54 -10.38
C GLN A 89 -3.51 -12.68 -10.80
N HIS A 90 -2.68 -11.67 -10.53
CA HIS A 90 -1.23 -11.78 -10.79
C HIS A 90 -0.56 -12.86 -9.93
N ARG A 91 -0.90 -12.95 -8.64
CA ARG A 91 -0.38 -14.02 -7.76
C ARG A 91 -0.78 -15.41 -8.25
N MET A 92 -2.01 -15.58 -8.72
CA MET A 92 -2.48 -16.84 -9.31
C MET A 92 -1.73 -17.17 -10.61
N LYS A 93 -1.54 -16.19 -11.50
CA LYS A 93 -0.81 -16.37 -12.77
C LYS A 93 0.67 -16.69 -12.59
N LEU A 94 1.29 -16.20 -11.51
CA LEU A 94 2.69 -16.45 -11.17
C LEU A 94 2.92 -17.80 -10.48
N GLY A 95 1.88 -18.62 -10.31
CA GLY A 95 2.01 -19.96 -9.75
C GLY A 95 2.46 -19.97 -8.30
N GLY A 96 1.58 -19.55 -7.39
CA GLY A 96 1.59 -19.98 -5.98
C GLY A 96 2.94 -19.95 -5.26
N PHE A 97 3.67 -18.83 -5.28
CA PHE A 97 4.71 -18.60 -4.26
C PHE A 97 4.05 -18.15 -2.96
N GLU A 98 3.46 -19.11 -2.26
CA GLU A 98 3.27 -19.02 -0.82
C GLU A 98 4.23 -20.02 -0.17
N LYS A 99 5.42 -19.52 0.17
CA LYS A 99 6.16 -19.91 1.37
C LYS A 99 6.96 -18.73 1.92
N ASP A 100 6.54 -18.39 3.13
CA ASP A 100 7.35 -18.08 4.30
C ASP A 100 8.16 -16.79 4.36
N GLY A 101 7.93 -16.11 5.48
CA GLY A 101 8.69 -14.96 5.92
C GLY A 101 10.19 -15.25 6.01
N GLY A 102 10.96 -14.18 5.81
CA GLY A 102 12.40 -14.19 6.08
C GLY A 102 13.24 -14.24 4.83
N LEU A 103 13.24 -13.17 4.03
CA LEU A 103 14.33 -12.92 3.09
C LEU A 103 14.72 -11.45 3.13
N TYR A 104 15.49 -11.08 4.15
CA TYR A 104 16.52 -10.05 4.03
C TYR A 104 17.72 -10.56 4.85
N LYS A 105 18.73 -11.08 4.16
CA LYS A 105 20.08 -11.13 4.71
C LYS A 105 20.73 -9.77 4.50
#